data_AF-A0A2N1J9X2-F1
#
_entry.id   AF-A0A2N1J9X2-F1
#
_cell.length_a   1.000
_cell.length_b   1.000
_cell.length_c   1.000
_cell.angle_alpha   90.00
_cell.angle_beta   90.00
_cell.angle_gamma   90.00
#
_symmetry.space_group_name_H-M   'P 1'
#
loop_
_entity.id
_entity.type
_entity.pdbx_description
1 polymer ?
#
loop_
_entity_poly.entity_id
_entity_poly.type
_entity_poly.pdbx_seq_one_letter_code
_entity_poly.pdbx_strand_id
1 'polypeptide(L)'
;MLERQVIEVVGALSKAFLTLGCRSVRVHGTENLLRVLNDTDRINAGRGVLTYCNHISVLDEPLMWGAMPMYTYSSAHTTRWSLGASDIIFTNSFFSWFFRKGQTLEVFRGQGIFQSALDNAVLELERGHWVHIFPEGLVNLSSSTALKPFKWGVSRLFLEPLEAPVVVPIWLTGFDQIMPNNRAHPRWMPRRNADVSVTFGEPLREEITATYHNAFHELCRDASVAPYDAQWPPRLASGIVPNEVFPTRGPPKLAPQDSEAYATLRSYFAAVLRRELHSLGCQVRARHGLPPGEGILSHGHERGEKNSHV
;
A
#
# COMPACT_ATOMS: atom_id res chain seq x y z
N MET A 1 26.74 1.02 -1.50
CA MET A 1 27.04 1.98 -2.60
C MET A 1 26.22 1.68 -3.85
N LEU A 2 26.26 0.46 -4.41
CA LEU A 2 25.54 0.11 -5.64
C LEU A 2 24.00 0.14 -5.52
N GLU A 3 23.42 -0.29 -4.40
CA GLU A 3 21.95 -0.27 -4.16
C GLU A 3 21.38 1.14 -4.20
N ARG A 4 22.05 2.06 -3.49
CA ARG A 4 21.69 3.48 -3.48
C ARG A 4 21.71 4.11 -4.87
N GLN A 5 22.71 3.76 -5.70
CA GLN A 5 22.77 4.24 -7.09
C GLN A 5 21.58 3.75 -7.92
N VAL A 6 21.15 2.49 -7.76
CA VAL A 6 19.97 1.96 -8.45
C VAL A 6 18.71 2.73 -8.04
N ILE A 7 18.51 2.95 -6.73
CA ILE A 7 17.35 3.70 -6.21
C ILE A 7 17.33 5.13 -6.73
N GLU A 8 18.47 5.85 -6.66
CA GLU A 8 18.57 7.24 -7.13
C GLU A 8 18.28 7.33 -8.64
N VAL A 9 18.82 6.41 -9.44
CA VAL A 9 18.56 6.34 -10.89
C VAL A 9 17.10 6.02 -11.19
N VAL A 10 16.51 5.04 -10.50
CA VAL A 10 15.08 4.70 -10.69
C VAL A 10 14.20 5.89 -10.29
N GLY A 11 14.47 6.53 -9.16
CA GLY A 11 13.77 7.75 -8.74
C GLY A 11 13.88 8.87 -9.79
N ALA A 12 15.06 9.08 -10.36
CA ALA A 12 15.29 10.07 -11.40
C ALA A 12 14.53 9.74 -12.70
N LEU A 13 14.58 8.48 -13.15
CA LEU A 13 13.88 8.01 -14.35
C LEU A 13 12.35 8.08 -14.16
N SER A 14 11.84 7.68 -13.00
CA SER A 14 10.42 7.78 -12.68
C SER A 14 9.97 9.23 -12.64
N LYS A 15 10.75 10.12 -12.02
CA LYS A 15 10.47 11.57 -12.04
C LYS A 15 10.48 12.13 -13.47
N ALA A 16 11.46 11.76 -14.29
CA ALA A 16 11.54 12.16 -15.69
C ALA A 16 10.34 11.64 -16.49
N PHE A 17 9.93 10.37 -16.28
CA PHE A 17 8.76 9.80 -16.93
C PHE A 17 7.46 10.52 -16.53
N LEU A 18 7.27 10.80 -15.24
CA LEU A 18 6.11 11.56 -14.78
C LEU A 18 6.11 12.97 -15.40
N THR A 19 7.21 13.70 -15.33
CA THR A 19 7.28 15.10 -15.78
C THR A 19 7.25 15.29 -17.29
N LEU A 20 7.90 14.41 -18.07
CA LEU A 20 8.03 14.54 -19.52
C LEU A 20 7.09 13.62 -20.30
N GLY A 21 6.64 12.54 -19.68
CA GLY A 21 5.84 11.49 -20.30
C GLY A 21 4.34 11.59 -20.01
N CYS A 22 3.94 12.15 -18.87
CA CYS A 22 2.52 12.33 -18.52
C CYS A 22 2.01 13.70 -18.99
N ARG A 23 0.70 13.78 -19.28
CA ARG A 23 0.04 15.03 -19.66
C ARG A 23 -0.10 15.97 -18.47
N SER A 24 -0.50 15.40 -17.34
CA SER A 24 -0.72 16.11 -16.09
C SER A 24 -0.25 15.22 -14.95
N VAL A 25 0.54 15.78 -14.05
CA VAL A 25 0.97 15.14 -12.80
C VAL A 25 0.57 16.04 -11.65
N ARG A 26 -0.29 15.54 -10.76
CA ARG A 26 -0.67 16.24 -9.53
C ARG A 26 -0.12 15.51 -8.33
N VAL A 27 0.61 16.22 -7.48
CA VAL A 27 1.14 15.66 -6.23
C VAL A 27 0.56 16.48 -5.08
N HIS A 28 0.00 15.80 -4.08
CA HIS A 28 -0.67 16.41 -2.94
C HIS A 28 -0.20 15.77 -1.63
N GLY A 29 -0.06 16.57 -0.57
CA GLY A 29 0.20 16.06 0.78
C GLY A 29 1.62 15.53 0.99
N THR A 30 2.56 15.78 0.07
CA THR A 30 3.95 15.28 0.19
C THR A 30 4.59 15.69 1.53
N GLU A 31 4.24 16.87 2.02
CA GLU A 31 4.59 17.39 3.34
C GLU A 31 4.23 16.45 4.48
N ASN A 32 3.13 15.69 4.38
CA ASN A 32 2.68 14.77 5.43
C ASN A 32 3.67 13.62 5.61
N LEU A 33 4.10 13.02 4.49
CA LEU A 33 5.11 11.96 4.52
C LEU A 33 6.50 12.51 4.84
N LEU A 34 6.88 13.66 4.24
CA LEU A 34 8.19 14.26 4.50
C LEU A 34 8.37 14.67 5.96
N ARG A 35 7.32 15.20 6.61
CA ARG A 35 7.34 15.50 8.03
C ARG A 35 7.65 14.25 8.84
N VAL A 36 6.97 13.14 8.58
CA VAL A 36 7.20 11.86 9.28
C VAL A 36 8.60 11.31 9.02
N LEU A 37 9.05 11.34 7.76
CA LEU A 37 10.37 10.81 7.39
C LEU A 37 11.52 11.60 8.04
N ASN A 38 11.36 12.92 8.21
CA ASN A 38 12.38 13.81 8.80
C ASN A 38 12.16 14.11 10.29
N ASP A 39 11.17 13.49 10.93
CA ASP A 39 10.89 13.63 12.36
C ASP A 39 12.05 13.05 13.17
N THR A 40 12.78 13.92 13.89
CA THR A 40 13.97 13.54 14.65
C THR A 40 13.61 12.74 15.89
N ASP A 41 12.48 13.02 16.53
CA ASP A 41 12.04 12.28 17.73
C ASP A 41 11.65 10.86 17.34
N ARG A 42 10.92 10.69 16.22
CA ARG A 42 10.63 9.38 15.63
C ARG A 42 11.91 8.60 15.33
N ILE A 43 12.89 9.24 14.68
CA ILE A 43 14.16 8.60 14.30
C ILE A 43 14.92 8.15 15.56
N ASN A 44 15.03 9.01 16.56
CA ASN A 44 15.74 8.71 17.81
C ASN A 44 15.06 7.59 18.61
N ALA A 45 13.73 7.50 18.53
CA ALA A 45 12.96 6.40 19.12
C ALA A 45 13.04 5.09 18.31
N GLY A 46 13.67 5.09 17.14
CA GLY A 46 13.71 3.91 16.26
C GLY A 46 12.35 3.51 15.69
N ARG A 47 11.36 4.42 15.68
CA ARG A 47 9.97 4.12 15.27
C ARG A 47 9.85 4.09 13.75
N GLY A 48 9.52 2.94 13.16
CA GLY A 48 9.39 2.77 11.70
C GLY A 48 8.27 3.59 11.05
N VAL A 49 8.25 3.60 9.71
CA VAL A 49 7.20 4.23 8.90
C VAL A 49 6.58 3.19 7.98
N LEU A 50 5.27 3.02 8.04
CA LEU A 50 4.51 2.12 7.17
C LEU A 50 3.64 2.94 6.21
N THR A 51 3.90 2.84 4.92
CA THR A 51 3.02 3.41 3.89
C THR A 51 2.24 2.33 3.18
N TYR A 52 1.03 2.66 2.73
CA TYR A 52 0.20 1.74 1.96
C TYR A 52 -0.67 2.48 0.96
N CYS A 53 -1.00 1.85 -0.17
CA CYS A 53 -1.84 2.46 -1.20
C CYS A 53 -2.70 1.46 -1.96
N ASN A 54 -3.66 2.01 -2.71
CA ASN A 54 -4.42 1.26 -3.71
C ASN A 54 -3.49 0.84 -4.86
N HIS A 55 -3.77 -0.31 -5.46
CA HIS A 55 -2.96 -0.86 -6.55
C HIS A 55 -3.76 -0.94 -7.84
N ILE A 56 -3.45 -0.13 -8.85
CA ILE A 56 -4.21 0.01 -10.10
C ILE A 56 -3.36 -0.23 -11.36
N SER A 57 -2.03 -0.28 -11.23
CA SER A 57 -1.12 -0.56 -12.33
C SER A 57 0.10 -1.35 -11.90
N VAL A 58 0.63 -2.19 -12.79
CA VAL A 58 1.93 -2.86 -12.58
C VAL A 58 3.09 -1.86 -12.48
N LEU A 59 2.89 -0.61 -12.92
CA LEU A 59 3.88 0.46 -12.83
C LEU A 59 3.69 1.37 -11.61
N ASP A 60 2.72 1.09 -10.73
CA ASP A 60 2.50 1.91 -9.53
C ASP A 60 3.77 2.00 -8.70
N GLU A 61 4.33 0.86 -8.29
CA GLU A 61 5.52 0.81 -7.44
C GLU A 61 6.70 1.55 -8.08
N PRO A 62 7.19 1.25 -9.30
CA PRO A 62 8.37 1.95 -9.80
C PRO A 62 8.11 3.44 -10.09
N LEU A 63 6.92 3.83 -10.57
CA LEU A 63 6.68 5.21 -11.03
C LEU A 63 6.20 6.17 -9.94
N MET A 64 5.38 5.73 -8.97
CA MET A 64 4.73 6.64 -8.03
C MET A 64 5.73 7.47 -7.23
N TRP A 65 6.91 6.90 -6.98
CA TRP A 65 7.94 7.58 -6.22
C TRP A 65 8.54 8.77 -6.95
N GLY A 66 8.41 8.88 -8.27
CA GLY A 66 8.80 10.11 -8.99
C GLY A 66 8.11 11.38 -8.44
N ALA A 67 7.05 11.24 -7.65
CA ALA A 67 6.41 12.32 -6.89
C ALA A 67 7.24 12.84 -5.69
N MET A 68 8.20 12.06 -5.16
CA MET A 68 9.03 12.42 -4.01
C MET A 68 10.18 13.36 -4.42
N PRO A 69 10.66 14.26 -3.54
CA PRO A 69 11.86 15.04 -3.80
C PRO A 69 13.10 14.16 -3.99
N MET A 70 14.02 14.53 -4.90
CA MET A 70 15.18 13.68 -5.22
C MET A 70 16.10 13.43 -4.02
N TYR A 71 16.17 14.36 -3.06
CA TYR A 71 16.98 14.19 -1.86
C TYR A 71 16.51 13.05 -0.96
N THR A 72 15.27 12.56 -1.09
CA THR A 72 14.81 11.42 -0.26
C THR A 72 15.48 10.12 -0.67
N TYR A 73 16.07 10.03 -1.86
CA TYR A 73 16.77 8.83 -2.32
C TYR A 73 18.22 8.73 -1.87
N SER A 74 18.75 9.77 -1.21
CA SER A 74 20.13 9.77 -0.72
C SER A 74 20.32 9.05 0.61
N SER A 75 19.25 8.62 1.27
CA SER A 75 19.31 7.90 2.56
C SER A 75 18.40 6.67 2.54
N ALA A 76 18.88 5.59 3.15
CA ALA A 76 18.11 4.37 3.38
C ALA A 76 16.94 4.59 4.35
N HIS A 77 17.02 5.59 5.25
CA HIS A 77 15.95 5.92 6.19
C HIS A 77 14.80 6.69 5.52
N THR A 78 15.06 7.33 4.39
CA THR A 78 14.08 8.10 3.62
C THR A 78 13.71 7.43 2.30
N THR A 79 14.15 6.18 2.11
CA THR A 79 13.77 5.33 0.99
C THR A 79 13.04 4.10 1.52
N ARG A 80 11.90 3.77 0.91
CA ARG A 80 11.11 2.61 1.30
C ARG A 80 11.76 1.29 0.91
N TRP A 81 11.61 0.31 1.77
CA TRP A 81 11.52 -1.09 1.39
C TRP A 81 10.14 -1.38 0.82
N SER A 82 10.05 -2.19 -0.22
CA SER A 82 8.79 -2.62 -0.83
C SER A 82 8.61 -4.12 -0.70
N LEU A 83 7.37 -4.61 -0.71
CA LEU A 83 7.08 -6.04 -0.81
C LEU A 83 6.51 -6.36 -2.19
N GLY A 84 7.12 -7.31 -2.89
CA GLY A 84 6.71 -7.66 -4.24
C GLY A 84 6.63 -9.16 -4.49
N ALA A 85 5.66 -9.58 -5.30
CA ALA A 85 5.34 -10.99 -5.51
C ALA A 85 6.36 -11.68 -6.42
N SER A 86 6.94 -12.80 -5.95
CA SER A 86 7.95 -13.59 -6.66
C SER A 86 7.55 -13.92 -8.11
N ASP A 87 6.32 -14.41 -8.28
CA ASP A 87 5.74 -14.83 -9.56
C ASP A 87 5.55 -13.70 -10.58
N ILE A 88 5.62 -12.44 -10.15
CA ILE A 88 5.36 -11.27 -11.01
C ILE A 88 6.63 -10.48 -11.29
N ILE A 89 7.42 -10.18 -10.25
CA ILE A 89 8.57 -9.26 -10.37
C ILE A 89 9.92 -9.98 -10.34
N PHE A 90 10.00 -11.22 -9.85
CA PHE A 90 11.24 -12.00 -9.76
C PHE A 90 11.30 -13.11 -10.83
N THR A 91 10.82 -12.81 -12.04
CA THR A 91 10.60 -13.80 -13.11
C THR A 91 11.85 -14.18 -13.91
N ASN A 92 12.92 -13.36 -13.86
CA ASN A 92 14.20 -13.66 -14.47
C ASN A 92 15.35 -12.99 -13.73
N SER A 93 16.59 -13.43 -13.98
CA SER A 93 17.79 -12.97 -13.25
C SER A 93 18.01 -11.46 -13.30
N PHE A 94 17.64 -10.79 -14.39
CA PHE A 94 17.78 -9.34 -14.51
C PHE A 94 16.75 -8.61 -13.65
N PHE A 95 15.45 -8.96 -13.75
CA PHE A 95 14.42 -8.35 -12.91
C PHE A 95 14.67 -8.66 -11.43
N SER A 96 15.06 -9.89 -11.12
CA SER A 96 15.38 -10.28 -9.75
C SER A 96 16.54 -9.48 -9.17
N TRP A 97 17.59 -9.25 -9.96
CA TRP A 97 18.68 -8.36 -9.57
C TRP A 97 18.19 -6.91 -9.35
N PHE A 98 17.44 -6.37 -10.31
CA PHE A 98 16.93 -5.00 -10.28
C PHE A 98 16.05 -4.73 -9.04
N PHE A 99 15.04 -5.57 -8.79
CA PHE A 99 14.13 -5.40 -7.66
C PHE A 99 14.79 -5.65 -6.31
N ARG A 100 15.72 -6.62 -6.20
CA ARG A 100 16.53 -6.77 -4.98
C ARG A 100 17.35 -5.51 -4.70
N LYS A 101 17.93 -4.90 -5.74
CA LYS A 101 18.71 -3.66 -5.61
C LYS A 101 17.86 -2.41 -5.33
N GLY A 102 16.58 -2.45 -5.67
CA GLY A 102 15.58 -1.43 -5.32
C GLY A 102 14.90 -1.64 -3.95
N GLN A 103 15.51 -2.36 -3.00
CA GLN A 103 14.95 -2.64 -1.67
C GLN A 103 13.59 -3.37 -1.72
N THR A 104 13.40 -4.32 -2.64
CA THR A 104 12.18 -5.13 -2.70
C THR A 104 12.36 -6.49 -2.03
N LEU A 105 11.56 -6.77 -1.01
CA LEU A 105 11.45 -8.06 -0.33
C LEU A 105 10.51 -8.99 -1.13
N GLU A 106 10.97 -10.20 -1.39
CA GLU A 106 10.30 -11.19 -2.24
C GLU A 106 9.23 -11.98 -1.48
N VAL A 107 7.97 -11.76 -1.82
CA VAL A 107 6.82 -12.43 -1.21
C VAL A 107 6.37 -13.60 -2.08
N PHE A 108 6.19 -14.78 -1.48
CA PHE A 108 5.65 -15.96 -2.14
C PHE A 108 4.15 -16.08 -1.90
N ARG A 109 3.38 -15.97 -2.98
CA ARG A 109 1.92 -16.12 -2.91
C ARG A 109 1.55 -17.57 -2.59
N GLY A 110 0.50 -17.74 -1.78
CA GLY A 110 0.01 -19.06 -1.38
C GLY A 110 0.73 -19.70 -0.18
N GLN A 111 1.88 -19.17 0.25
CA GLN A 111 2.59 -19.65 1.44
C GLN A 111 2.05 -19.09 2.76
N GLY A 112 0.97 -18.30 2.69
CA GLY A 112 0.40 -17.63 3.86
C GLY A 112 1.18 -16.39 4.27
N ILE A 113 0.96 -15.97 5.50
CA ILE A 113 1.45 -14.70 6.06
C ILE A 113 2.77 -14.85 6.82
N PHE A 114 3.09 -16.07 7.30
CA PHE A 114 4.31 -16.37 8.05
C PHE A 114 5.39 -16.78 7.06
N GLN A 115 6.07 -15.77 6.51
CA GLN A 115 7.13 -15.94 5.54
C GLN A 115 8.21 -14.89 5.79
N SER A 116 9.44 -15.23 5.43
CA SER A 116 10.64 -14.42 5.70
C SER A 116 10.55 -13.00 5.18
N ALA A 117 9.81 -12.76 4.09
CA ALA A 117 9.61 -11.41 3.56
C ALA A 117 8.82 -10.49 4.50
N LEU A 118 7.76 -11.00 5.15
CA LEU A 118 7.03 -10.21 6.14
C LEU A 118 7.85 -10.07 7.43
N ASP A 119 8.55 -11.12 7.85
CA ASP A 119 9.39 -11.08 9.05
C ASP A 119 10.53 -10.06 8.88
N ASN A 120 11.18 -10.05 7.72
CA ASN A 120 12.19 -9.03 7.39
C ASN A 120 11.59 -7.63 7.31
N ALA A 121 10.38 -7.47 6.77
CA ALA A 121 9.72 -6.16 6.73
C ALA A 121 9.40 -5.63 8.14
N VAL A 122 9.00 -6.51 9.07
CA VAL A 122 8.85 -6.16 10.50
C VAL A 122 10.18 -5.70 11.09
N LEU A 123 11.27 -6.44 10.84
CA LEU A 123 12.62 -6.07 11.31
C LEU A 123 13.08 -4.71 10.76
N GLU A 124 12.76 -4.38 9.51
CA GLU A 124 13.08 -3.06 8.94
C GLU A 124 12.28 -1.94 9.63
N LEU A 125 11.03 -2.19 10.01
CA LEU A 125 10.24 -1.23 10.78
C LEU A 125 10.77 -1.04 12.20
N GLU A 126 11.22 -2.11 12.86
CA GLU A 126 11.87 -2.04 14.18
C GLU A 126 13.22 -1.33 14.16
N ARG A 127 13.87 -1.28 12.99
CA ARG A 127 15.09 -0.48 12.75
C ARG A 127 14.79 0.99 12.48
N GLY A 128 13.53 1.42 12.52
CA GLY A 128 13.13 2.79 12.23
C GLY A 128 13.09 3.12 10.73
N HIS A 129 13.22 2.12 9.85
CA HIS A 129 13.17 2.32 8.41
C HIS A 129 11.73 2.44 7.89
N TRP A 130 11.63 2.79 6.61
CA TRP A 130 10.37 2.97 5.91
C TRP A 130 10.02 1.71 5.10
N VAL A 131 8.81 1.17 5.28
CA VAL A 131 8.24 0.07 4.48
C VAL A 131 6.99 0.54 3.73
N HIS A 132 6.83 0.06 2.50
CA HIS A 132 5.67 0.27 1.65
C HIS A 132 5.02 -1.04 1.22
N ILE A 133 3.69 -1.06 1.18
CA ILE A 133 2.93 -2.25 0.76
C ILE A 133 1.65 -1.88 0.00
N PHE A 134 1.30 -2.72 -0.97
CA PHE A 134 -0.02 -2.75 -1.61
C PHE A 134 -0.89 -3.82 -0.94
N PRO A 135 -1.75 -3.47 0.04
CA PRO A 135 -2.47 -4.45 0.85
C PRO A 135 -3.53 -5.24 0.07
N GLU A 136 -3.97 -4.78 -1.10
CA GLU A 136 -4.82 -5.56 -2.02
C GLU A 136 -4.09 -6.85 -2.49
N GLY A 137 -2.75 -6.82 -2.54
CA GLY A 137 -1.89 -7.94 -2.90
C GLY A 137 -2.01 -8.42 -4.35
N LEU A 138 -2.68 -7.63 -5.19
CA LEU A 138 -2.82 -7.75 -6.64
C LEU A 138 -3.21 -6.40 -7.23
N VAL A 139 -2.96 -6.22 -8.53
CA VAL A 139 -3.39 -5.02 -9.26
C VAL A 139 -4.90 -5.07 -9.48
N ASN A 140 -5.63 -4.02 -9.10
CA ASN A 140 -7.05 -3.89 -9.33
C ASN A 140 -7.34 -3.53 -10.78
N LEU A 141 -7.91 -4.50 -11.51
CA LEU A 141 -8.27 -4.38 -12.93
C LEU A 141 -9.78 -4.16 -13.14
N SER A 142 -10.52 -3.87 -12.07
CA SER A 142 -11.96 -3.71 -12.12
C SER A 142 -12.35 -2.31 -12.62
N SER A 143 -13.40 -2.24 -13.44
CA SER A 143 -14.13 -1.01 -13.82
C SER A 143 -14.91 -0.38 -12.68
N SER A 144 -14.94 -1.01 -11.51
CA SER A 144 -15.53 -0.44 -10.30
C SER A 144 -14.60 0.58 -9.68
N THR A 145 -15.20 1.59 -9.07
CA THR A 145 -14.49 2.52 -8.19
C THR A 145 -14.30 1.96 -6.78
N ALA A 146 -14.57 0.67 -6.52
CA ALA A 146 -14.42 0.09 -5.20
C ALA A 146 -13.00 -0.48 -4.97
N LEU A 147 -12.45 -0.21 -3.78
CA LEU A 147 -11.25 -0.88 -3.27
C LEU A 147 -11.52 -2.36 -3.03
N LYS A 148 -10.57 -3.21 -3.39
CA LYS A 148 -10.62 -4.62 -3.00
C LYS A 148 -10.42 -4.78 -1.49
N PRO A 149 -10.86 -5.91 -0.92
CA PRO A 149 -10.52 -6.26 0.45
C PRO A 149 -9.00 -6.31 0.64
N PHE A 150 -8.52 -5.80 1.77
CA PHE A 150 -7.11 -5.86 2.11
C PHE A 150 -6.75 -7.23 2.65
N LYS A 151 -5.58 -7.72 2.28
CA LYS A 151 -5.02 -8.93 2.89
C LYS A 151 -4.60 -8.59 4.31
N TRP A 152 -5.26 -9.22 5.28
CA TRP A 152 -4.98 -9.18 6.73
C TRP A 152 -3.50 -9.39 7.13
N GLY A 153 -2.65 -9.94 6.25
CA GLY A 153 -1.20 -10.00 6.44
C GLY A 153 -0.53 -8.61 6.57
N VAL A 154 -1.11 -7.55 6.00
CA VAL A 154 -0.61 -6.17 6.18
C VAL A 154 -0.55 -5.77 7.65
N SER A 155 -1.49 -6.27 8.46
CA SER A 155 -1.58 -5.94 9.87
C SER A 155 -0.39 -6.47 10.68
N ARG A 156 0.31 -7.53 10.22
CA ARG A 156 1.55 -7.99 10.86
C ARG A 156 2.61 -6.88 10.88
N LEU A 157 2.74 -6.14 9.77
CA LEU A 157 3.72 -5.05 9.65
C LEU A 157 3.45 -3.92 10.65
N PHE A 158 2.23 -3.78 11.14
CA PHE A 158 1.89 -2.76 12.12
C PHE A 158 1.91 -3.29 13.56
N LEU A 159 1.36 -4.49 13.79
CA LEU A 159 1.13 -5.01 15.14
C LEU A 159 2.40 -5.63 15.75
N GLU A 160 3.19 -6.34 14.94
CA GLU A 160 4.32 -7.13 15.45
C GLU A 160 5.56 -6.33 15.85
N PRO A 161 5.91 -5.18 15.24
CA PRO A 161 6.99 -4.35 15.74
C PRO A 161 6.79 -3.99 17.21
N LEU A 162 7.89 -3.98 17.99
CA LEU A 162 7.87 -3.55 19.39
C LEU A 162 7.26 -2.14 19.57
N GLU A 163 7.63 -1.20 18.71
CA GLU A 163 7.06 0.15 18.65
C GLU A 163 6.17 0.29 17.41
N ALA A 164 4.93 0.75 17.59
CA ALA A 164 3.98 0.88 16.50
C ALA A 164 4.48 1.86 15.44
N PRO A 165 4.66 1.46 14.16
CA PRO A 165 5.16 2.37 13.14
C PRO A 165 4.14 3.49 12.85
N VAL A 166 4.62 4.63 12.37
CA VAL A 166 3.74 5.69 11.87
C VAL A 166 3.14 5.24 10.54
N VAL A 167 1.81 5.17 10.45
CA VAL A 167 1.12 4.66 9.26
C VAL A 167 0.61 5.80 8.38
N VAL A 168 0.99 5.83 7.10
CA VAL A 168 0.61 6.90 6.16
C VAL A 168 -0.05 6.31 4.91
N PRO A 169 -1.35 6.61 4.65
CA PRO A 169 -2.04 6.17 3.44
C PRO A 169 -1.59 7.00 2.23
N ILE A 170 -1.51 6.37 1.06
CA ILE A 170 -1.22 7.04 -0.21
C ILE A 170 -2.30 6.63 -1.22
N TRP A 171 -2.79 7.60 -1.99
CA TRP A 171 -3.77 7.37 -3.03
C TRP A 171 -3.19 7.60 -4.42
N LEU A 172 -3.33 6.59 -5.29
CA LEU A 172 -2.91 6.61 -6.68
C LEU A 172 -4.12 6.77 -7.60
N THR A 173 -3.91 7.50 -8.69
CA THR A 173 -4.96 7.77 -9.68
C THR A 173 -4.33 7.91 -11.06
N GLY A 174 -4.94 7.28 -12.07
CA GLY A 174 -4.57 7.40 -13.48
C GLY A 174 -3.36 6.57 -13.92
N PHE A 175 -2.68 5.88 -13.00
CA PHE A 175 -1.55 5.00 -13.33
C PHE A 175 -1.97 3.81 -14.21
N ASP A 176 -3.24 3.42 -14.17
CA ASP A 176 -3.87 2.43 -15.05
C ASP A 176 -3.88 2.88 -16.52
N GLN A 177 -3.85 4.19 -16.79
CA GLN A 177 -3.77 4.75 -18.15
C GLN A 177 -2.38 4.55 -18.76
N ILE A 178 -1.33 4.49 -17.93
CA ILE A 178 0.06 4.31 -18.37
C ILE A 178 0.26 2.86 -18.85
N MET A 179 -0.31 1.87 -18.17
CA MET A 179 -0.08 0.46 -18.47
C MET A 179 -1.37 -0.39 -18.40
N PRO A 180 -2.37 -0.11 -19.27
CA PRO A 180 -3.69 -0.71 -19.17
C PRO A 180 -3.67 -2.22 -19.49
N ASN A 181 -4.59 -2.99 -18.90
CA ASN A 181 -4.63 -4.44 -19.09
C ASN A 181 -4.97 -4.85 -20.52
N ASN A 182 -6.01 -4.23 -21.09
CA ASN A 182 -6.36 -4.41 -22.48
C ASN A 182 -5.53 -3.44 -23.34
N ARG A 183 -4.31 -3.86 -23.71
CA ARG A 183 -3.40 -3.08 -24.56
C ARG A 183 -2.94 -3.85 -25.79
N ALA A 184 -2.96 -3.16 -26.93
CA ALA A 184 -2.38 -3.65 -28.18
C ALA A 184 -0.86 -3.84 -28.05
N HIS A 185 -0.28 -4.64 -28.95
CA HIS A 185 1.17 -4.81 -29.03
C HIS A 185 1.88 -3.48 -29.39
N PRO A 186 3.06 -3.20 -28.81
CA PRO A 186 3.81 -4.01 -27.85
C PRO A 186 3.31 -3.87 -26.40
N ARG A 187 3.08 -5.01 -25.73
CA ARG A 187 2.53 -5.06 -24.35
C ARG A 187 3.52 -4.66 -23.24
N TRP A 188 4.78 -4.40 -23.57
CA TRP A 188 5.81 -4.02 -22.59
C TRP A 188 6.01 -2.50 -22.50
N MET A 189 5.46 -1.72 -23.43
CA MET A 189 5.75 -0.29 -23.55
C MET A 189 4.73 0.57 -22.78
N PRO A 190 5.16 1.38 -21.80
CA PRO A 190 4.28 2.34 -21.11
C PRO A 190 3.73 3.40 -22.07
N ARG A 191 2.44 3.74 -21.92
CA ARG A 191 1.81 4.84 -22.66
C ARG A 191 2.20 6.18 -22.06
N ARG A 192 2.38 7.17 -22.93
CA ARG A 192 2.54 8.58 -22.57
C ARG A 192 1.18 9.28 -22.51
N ASN A 193 1.17 10.54 -22.09
CA ASN A 193 0.01 11.42 -22.09
C ASN A 193 -1.12 10.99 -21.11
N ALA A 194 -0.76 10.35 -20.00
CA ALA A 194 -1.69 10.04 -18.91
C ALA A 194 -1.89 11.24 -17.98
N ASP A 195 -3.07 11.34 -17.35
CA ASP A 195 -3.27 12.24 -16.21
C ASP A 195 -3.19 11.44 -14.92
N VAL A 196 -2.15 11.71 -14.14
CA VAL A 196 -1.89 10.97 -12.91
C VAL A 196 -1.92 11.88 -11.70
N SER A 197 -2.25 11.30 -10.56
CA SER A 197 -2.01 11.96 -9.27
C SER A 197 -1.54 11.00 -8.20
N VAL A 198 -0.67 11.50 -7.32
CA VAL A 198 -0.22 10.85 -6.10
C VAL A 198 -0.61 11.74 -4.93
N THR A 199 -1.47 11.25 -4.05
CA THR A 199 -1.88 11.98 -2.83
C THR A 199 -1.36 11.24 -1.61
N PHE A 200 -0.48 11.86 -0.84
CA PHE A 200 -0.05 11.37 0.45
C PHE A 200 -1.03 11.90 1.51
N GLY A 201 -1.73 11.00 2.20
CA GLY A 201 -2.70 11.36 3.23
C GLY A 201 -2.05 11.80 4.53
N GLU A 202 -2.86 12.22 5.49
CA GLU A 202 -2.40 12.41 6.87
C GLU A 202 -2.02 11.05 7.49
N PRO A 203 -1.01 11.01 8.39
CA PRO A 203 -0.77 9.83 9.21
C PRO A 203 -2.03 9.41 9.97
N LEU A 204 -2.21 8.11 10.15
CA LEU A 204 -3.32 7.58 10.96
C LEU A 204 -3.25 8.14 12.38
N ARG A 205 -4.43 8.43 12.95
CA ARG A 205 -4.55 8.96 14.32
C ARG A 205 -3.94 7.99 15.32
N GLU A 206 -3.12 8.54 16.23
CA GLU A 206 -2.40 7.75 17.23
C GLU A 206 -3.34 6.95 18.13
N GLU A 207 -4.51 7.50 18.43
CA GLU A 207 -5.60 6.82 19.16
C GLU A 207 -6.01 5.50 18.49
N ILE A 208 -6.14 5.47 17.17
CA ILE A 208 -6.50 4.25 16.42
C ILE A 208 -5.33 3.27 16.52
N THR A 209 -4.12 3.72 16.18
CA THR A 209 -2.94 2.84 16.10
C THR A 209 -2.59 2.25 17.47
N ALA A 210 -2.55 3.06 18.53
CA ALA A 210 -2.21 2.62 19.88
C ALA A 210 -3.21 1.58 20.40
N THR A 211 -4.49 1.75 20.09
CA THR A 211 -5.54 0.82 20.52
C THR A 211 -5.32 -0.59 19.97
N TYR A 212 -5.03 -0.73 18.67
CA TYR A 212 -4.81 -2.04 18.06
C TYR A 212 -3.46 -2.65 18.44
N HIS A 213 -2.41 -1.83 18.53
CA HIS A 213 -1.06 -2.29 18.89
C HIS A 213 -1.00 -2.77 20.35
N ASN A 214 -1.54 -2.00 21.29
CA ASN A 214 -1.58 -2.40 22.71
C ASN A 214 -2.35 -3.72 22.91
N ALA A 215 -3.47 -3.88 22.22
CA ALA A 215 -4.27 -5.10 22.29
C ALA A 215 -3.54 -6.33 21.75
N PHE A 216 -2.74 -6.16 20.70
CA PHE A 216 -1.89 -7.24 20.21
C PHE A 216 -0.85 -7.65 21.26
N HIS A 217 -0.14 -6.68 21.83
CA HIS A 217 0.90 -6.96 22.83
C HIS A 217 0.31 -7.53 24.13
N GLU A 218 -0.89 -7.14 24.52
CA GLU A 218 -1.63 -7.77 25.62
C GLU A 218 -1.99 -9.22 25.32
N LEU A 219 -2.52 -9.50 24.11
CA LEU A 219 -2.81 -10.86 23.64
C LEU A 219 -1.56 -11.75 23.60
N CYS A 220 -0.39 -11.19 23.25
CA CYS A 220 0.88 -11.92 23.26
C CYS A 220 1.38 -12.25 24.67
N ARG A 221 1.06 -11.42 25.68
CA ARG A 221 1.45 -11.66 27.08
C ARG A 221 0.55 -12.68 27.76
N ASP A 222 -0.76 -12.58 27.51
CA ASP A 222 -1.75 -13.49 28.06
C ASP A 222 -2.83 -13.82 27.03
N ALA A 223 -2.72 -15.01 26.44
CA ALA A 223 -3.67 -15.50 25.44
C ALA A 223 -5.09 -15.71 26.00
N SER A 224 -5.26 -15.75 27.34
CA SER A 224 -6.56 -15.86 28.00
C SER A 224 -7.26 -14.51 28.19
N VAL A 225 -6.52 -13.40 28.07
CA VAL A 225 -7.03 -12.02 28.16
C VAL A 225 -7.61 -11.54 26.82
N ALA A 226 -7.72 -12.43 25.82
CA ALA A 226 -8.34 -12.12 24.55
C ALA A 226 -9.66 -11.37 24.80
N PRO A 227 -9.78 -10.10 24.36
CA PRO A 227 -10.98 -9.30 24.59
C PRO A 227 -12.08 -9.85 23.69
N TYR A 228 -12.73 -10.92 24.16
CA TYR A 228 -13.85 -11.60 23.52
C TYR A 228 -15.16 -11.18 24.20
N ASP A 229 -15.23 -9.95 24.72
CA ASP A 229 -16.52 -9.35 25.01
C ASP A 229 -17.13 -8.80 23.71
N ALA A 230 -18.46 -8.70 23.65
CA ALA A 230 -19.20 -8.23 22.49
C ALA A 230 -18.93 -6.75 22.11
N GLN A 231 -17.94 -6.11 22.74
CA GLN A 231 -17.55 -4.70 22.59
C GLN A 231 -16.14 -4.54 21.96
N TRP A 232 -15.49 -5.65 21.61
CA TRP A 232 -14.20 -5.67 20.90
C TRP A 232 -14.36 -6.03 19.41
N PRO A 233 -13.72 -5.32 18.46
CA PRO A 233 -12.79 -4.20 18.65
C PRO A 233 -13.54 -2.94 19.12
N PRO A 234 -12.82 -1.95 19.67
CA PRO A 234 -13.43 -0.79 20.30
C PRO A 234 -14.40 -0.06 19.37
N ARG A 235 -15.27 0.77 19.96
CA ARG A 235 -16.30 1.62 19.30
C ARG A 235 -15.82 2.48 18.11
N LEU A 236 -14.52 2.48 17.79
CA LEU A 236 -13.91 2.98 16.55
C LEU A 236 -14.23 2.12 15.30
N ALA A 237 -14.83 0.94 15.47
CA ALA A 237 -15.42 0.12 14.40
C ALA A 237 -16.79 0.62 13.90
N SER A 238 -17.32 1.72 14.44
CA SER A 238 -18.55 2.34 13.92
C SER A 238 -18.41 2.65 12.43
N GLY A 239 -19.28 2.07 11.60
CA GLY A 239 -19.26 2.24 10.14
C GLY A 239 -18.39 1.25 9.37
N ILE A 240 -17.70 0.30 10.02
CA ILE A 240 -17.05 -0.82 9.33
C ILE A 240 -18.10 -1.89 9.06
N VAL A 241 -18.32 -2.22 7.78
CA VAL A 241 -19.32 -3.23 7.40
C VAL A 241 -18.71 -4.62 7.67
N PRO A 242 -19.44 -5.61 8.24
CA PRO A 242 -18.88 -6.93 8.55
C PRO A 242 -18.18 -7.63 7.36
N ASN A 243 -18.66 -7.41 6.14
CA ASN A 243 -18.07 -7.93 4.89
C ASN A 243 -16.70 -7.31 4.53
N GLU A 244 -16.30 -6.23 5.18
CA GLU A 244 -14.99 -5.59 5.05
C GLU A 244 -13.95 -6.17 6.03
N VAL A 245 -14.41 -6.82 7.11
CA VAL A 245 -13.58 -7.45 8.15
C VAL A 245 -13.28 -8.89 7.79
N PHE A 246 -14.32 -9.65 7.45
CA PHE A 246 -14.17 -11.04 7.04
C PHE A 246 -14.57 -11.18 5.57
N PRO A 247 -13.71 -11.75 4.70
CA PRO A 247 -14.19 -12.17 3.40
C PRO A 247 -15.34 -13.16 3.62
N THR A 248 -16.43 -13.02 2.85
CA THR A 248 -17.65 -13.86 2.93
C THR A 248 -17.43 -15.35 2.65
N ARG A 249 -16.18 -15.82 2.58
CA ARG A 249 -15.75 -17.15 2.16
C ARG A 249 -15.48 -18.14 3.32
N GLY A 250 -15.89 -17.82 4.54
CA GLY A 250 -15.74 -18.68 5.72
C GLY A 250 -14.59 -18.27 6.66
N PRO A 251 -14.43 -18.94 7.82
CA PRO A 251 -13.42 -18.59 8.81
C PRO A 251 -12.00 -18.70 8.20
N PRO A 252 -11.05 -17.84 8.59
CA PRO A 252 -9.68 -17.88 8.09
C PRO A 252 -9.04 -19.23 8.42
N LYS A 253 -8.34 -19.83 7.44
CA LYS A 253 -7.51 -21.01 7.71
C LYS A 253 -6.27 -20.55 8.49
N LEU A 254 -6.28 -20.83 9.79
CA LEU A 254 -5.18 -20.49 10.70
C LEU A 254 -3.95 -21.36 10.42
N ALA A 255 -2.76 -20.77 10.55
CA ALA A 255 -1.52 -21.54 10.61
C ALA A 255 -1.40 -22.22 12.00
N PRO A 256 -0.60 -23.28 12.14
CA PRO A 256 -0.41 -23.96 13.44
C PRO A 256 0.02 -23.03 14.57
N GLN A 257 0.79 -21.99 14.24
CA GLN A 257 1.29 -20.98 15.17
C GLN A 257 0.36 -19.76 15.36
N ASP A 258 -0.85 -19.78 14.80
CA ASP A 258 -1.77 -18.64 14.78
C ASP A 258 -2.99 -18.89 15.68
N SER A 259 -3.53 -17.83 16.31
CA SER A 259 -4.72 -17.91 17.17
C SER A 259 -5.91 -17.20 16.53
N GLU A 260 -7.13 -17.64 16.85
CA GLU A 260 -8.36 -17.02 16.34
C GLU A 260 -8.47 -15.54 16.76
N ALA A 261 -8.11 -15.25 18.01
CA ALA A 261 -8.03 -13.89 18.53
C ALA A 261 -7.07 -13.01 17.71
N TYR A 262 -5.87 -13.54 17.40
CA TYR A 262 -4.89 -12.79 16.64
C TYR A 262 -5.32 -12.58 15.17
N ALA A 263 -5.85 -13.62 14.52
CA ALA A 263 -6.38 -13.52 13.18
C ALA A 263 -7.55 -12.53 13.08
N THR A 264 -8.41 -12.49 14.11
CA THR A 264 -9.51 -11.54 14.23
C THR A 264 -8.98 -10.11 14.33
N LEU A 265 -8.07 -9.84 15.28
CA LEU A 265 -7.46 -8.52 15.46
C LEU A 265 -6.83 -8.00 14.16
N ARG A 266 -6.10 -8.85 13.44
CA ARG A 266 -5.48 -8.50 12.17
C ARG A 266 -6.48 -8.20 11.07
N SER A 267 -7.57 -8.96 11.01
CA SER A 267 -8.64 -8.75 10.03
C SER A 267 -9.34 -7.41 10.26
N TYR A 268 -9.63 -7.07 11.50
CA TYR A 268 -10.20 -5.76 11.86
C TYR A 268 -9.25 -4.61 11.56
N PHE A 269 -7.96 -4.72 11.90
CA PHE A 269 -7.02 -3.66 11.59
C PHE A 269 -6.87 -3.46 10.07
N ALA A 270 -6.87 -4.53 9.27
CA ALA A 270 -6.86 -4.42 7.82
C ALA A 270 -8.12 -3.72 7.27
N ALA A 271 -9.28 -3.94 7.88
CA ALA A 271 -10.52 -3.24 7.54
C ALA A 271 -10.44 -1.74 7.90
N VAL A 272 -9.85 -1.39 9.05
CA VAL A 272 -9.56 0.01 9.41
C VAL A 272 -8.67 0.67 8.36
N LEU A 273 -7.55 0.04 7.99
CA LEU A 273 -6.66 0.57 6.95
C LEU A 273 -7.41 0.80 5.63
N ARG A 274 -8.28 -0.13 5.22
CA ARG A 274 -9.11 0.01 4.02
C ARG A 274 -10.07 1.19 4.14
N ARG A 275 -10.75 1.36 5.27
CA ARG A 275 -11.67 2.49 5.53
C ARG A 275 -10.94 3.83 5.46
N GLU A 276 -9.77 3.94 6.09
CA GLU A 276 -8.97 5.18 6.05
C GLU A 276 -8.52 5.50 4.62
N LEU A 277 -8.12 4.48 3.85
CA LEU A 277 -7.76 4.68 2.44
C LEU A 277 -8.99 5.04 1.58
N HIS A 278 -10.14 4.41 1.84
CA HIS A 278 -11.41 4.77 1.21
C HIS A 278 -11.75 6.25 1.44
N SER A 279 -11.67 6.71 2.69
CA SER A 279 -11.91 8.12 3.05
C SER A 279 -10.99 9.06 2.27
N LEU A 280 -9.69 8.73 2.18
CA LEU A 280 -8.73 9.49 1.36
C LEU A 280 -9.13 9.50 -0.12
N GLY A 281 -9.54 8.36 -0.68
CA GLY A 281 -10.02 8.26 -2.06
C GLY A 281 -11.24 9.13 -2.35
N CYS A 282 -12.21 9.14 -1.43
CA CYS A 282 -13.39 10.01 -1.50
C CYS A 282 -12.99 11.50 -1.51
N GLN A 283 -12.05 11.91 -0.66
CA GLN A 283 -11.54 13.29 -0.62
C GLN A 283 -10.82 13.68 -1.93
N VAL A 284 -9.99 12.79 -2.48
CA VAL A 284 -9.30 13.01 -3.76
C VAL A 284 -10.30 13.17 -4.91
N ARG A 285 -11.35 12.34 -4.94
CA ARG A 285 -12.42 12.45 -5.95
C ARG A 285 -13.18 13.77 -5.85
N ALA A 286 -13.57 14.16 -4.63
CA ALA A 286 -14.21 15.45 -4.40
C ALA A 286 -13.32 16.62 -4.88
N ARG A 287 -12.02 16.58 -4.57
CA ARG A 287 -11.04 17.57 -5.05
C ARG A 287 -10.95 17.62 -6.58
N HIS A 288 -11.12 16.50 -7.25
CA HIS A 288 -11.10 16.40 -8.71
C HIS A 288 -12.46 16.68 -9.37
N GLY A 289 -13.51 17.00 -8.60
CA GLY A 289 -14.85 17.21 -9.13
C GLY A 289 -15.51 15.94 -9.69
N LEU A 290 -15.08 14.76 -9.21
CA LEU A 290 -15.63 13.46 -9.63
C LEU A 290 -16.82 13.06 -8.74
N PRO A 291 -17.76 12.22 -9.26
CA PRO A 291 -18.86 11.68 -8.45
C PRO A 291 -18.39 10.93 -7.19
N PRO A 292 -19.28 10.58 -6.24
CA PRO A 292 -18.94 9.68 -5.13
C PRO A 292 -18.32 8.34 -5.61
N GLY A 293 -17.49 7.71 -4.78
CA GLY A 293 -16.80 6.44 -5.07
C GLY A 293 -15.39 6.35 -4.47
N GLU A 294 -14.67 5.26 -4.69
CA GLU A 294 -13.34 4.96 -4.10
C GLU A 294 -12.26 4.73 -5.19
N GLY A 295 -12.38 5.35 -6.36
CA GLY A 295 -11.49 5.08 -7.50
C GLY A 295 -11.84 5.92 -8.71
N ILE A 296 -10.95 6.08 -9.68
CA ILE A 296 -11.36 6.57 -11.02
C ILE A 296 -11.87 5.35 -11.79
N LEU A 297 -13.00 5.50 -12.50
CA LEU A 297 -13.53 4.46 -13.39
C LEU A 297 -12.37 3.88 -14.23
N SER A 298 -12.03 2.62 -14.02
CA SER A 298 -11.05 1.98 -14.89
C SER A 298 -11.71 1.85 -16.26
N HIS A 299 -11.08 2.44 -17.27
CA HIS A 299 -11.47 2.39 -18.67
C HIS A 299 -12.68 3.26 -18.99
N GLY A 300 -12.45 4.32 -19.77
CA GLY A 300 -13.51 5.11 -20.34
C GLY A 300 -14.47 4.22 -21.13
N HIS A 301 -15.71 4.12 -20.65
CA HIS A 301 -16.81 3.91 -21.55
C HIS A 301 -17.11 5.28 -22.14
N GLU A 302 -16.44 5.63 -23.25
CA GLU A 302 -16.89 6.64 -24.23
C GLU A 302 -15.82 6.86 -25.30
N ARG A 303 -16.00 6.16 -26.44
CA ARG A 303 -16.00 6.75 -27.78
C ARG A 303 -16.43 5.71 -28.81
N GLY A 304 -17.64 5.87 -29.33
CA GLY A 304 -18.03 5.36 -30.64
C GLY A 304 -19.14 4.30 -30.65
N GLU A 305 -20.37 4.68 -30.33
CA GLU A 305 -21.46 4.28 -31.21
C GLU A 305 -21.14 4.86 -32.60
N LYS A 306 -20.60 4.03 -33.48
CA LYS A 306 -20.66 4.28 -34.92
C LYS A 306 -21.88 3.57 -35.45
N ASN A 307 -22.90 4.37 -35.74
CA ASN A 307 -23.87 4.09 -36.80
C ASN A 307 -23.15 3.60 -38.06
N SER A 308 -23.56 2.42 -38.53
CA SER A 308 -23.72 2.04 -39.96
C SER A 308 -24.14 0.57 -39.95
N HIS A 309 -25.41 0.22 -40.20
CA HIS A 309 -25.95 0.05 -41.55
C HIS A 309 -24.86 -0.46 -42.51
N VAL A 310 -24.69 -1.78 -42.61
CA VAL A 310 -25.09 -2.69 -43.71
C VAL A 310 -24.69 -4.09 -43.29
#